data_AF-A0A225WJR7-F1
#
_entry.id   AF-A0A225WJR7-F1
#
_cell.length_a   1.000
_cell.length_b   1.000
_cell.length_c   1.000
_cell.angle_alpha   90.00
_cell.angle_beta   90.00
_cell.angle_gamma   90.00
#
_symmetry.space_group_name_H-M   'P 1'
#
loop_
_entity.id
_entity.type
_entity.pdbx_description
1 polymer ?
#
loop_
_entity_poly.entity_id
_entity_poly.type
_entity_poly.pdbx_seq_one_letter_code
_entity_poly.pdbx_strand_id
1 'polypeptide(L)'
;MSILQPIFEVIRAPELPIWNHAALIAWLREWERYVEKMRHHYTTSAQDAKILATSVLKKTVTDVTDADIMRAVKSRCSTLKDEFVPNVTSLFRQKLKMDLSIDFCEARVLR
;
A
#
# COMPACT_ATOMS: atom_id res chain seq x y z
N MET A 1 -7.71 -0.49 21.58
CA MET A 1 -6.25 -0.41 21.31
C MET A 1 -6.05 0.67 20.26
N SER A 2 -5.70 1.89 20.67
CA SER A 2 -5.46 3.03 19.77
C SER A 2 -4.01 3.00 19.29
N ILE A 3 -3.80 2.77 17.99
CA ILE A 3 -2.49 2.80 17.35
C ILE A 3 -2.07 4.28 17.24
N LEU A 4 -0.92 4.63 17.82
CA LEU A 4 -0.35 5.97 17.67
C LEU A 4 -0.08 6.22 16.18
N GLN A 5 -0.64 7.30 15.64
CA GLN A 5 -0.39 7.69 14.26
C GLN A 5 1.11 7.98 14.09
N PRO A 6 1.78 7.44 13.06
CA PRO A 6 3.19 7.73 12.82
C PRO A 6 3.33 9.23 12.53
N ILE A 7 4.11 9.93 13.35
CA ILE A 7 4.51 11.30 13.08
C ILE A 7 5.64 11.22 12.06
N PHE A 8 5.35 11.57 10.81
CA PHE A 8 6.37 11.67 9.78
C PHE A 8 7.06 13.02 9.89
N GLU A 9 8.30 13.04 10.35
CA GLU A 9 9.16 14.22 10.24
C GLU A 9 9.64 14.37 8.79
N VAL A 10 9.29 15.48 8.16
CA VAL A 10 9.82 15.83 6.84
C VAL A 10 11.31 16.17 6.99
N ILE A 11 12.16 15.34 6.40
CA ILE A 11 13.61 15.60 6.32
C ILE A 11 13.85 16.61 5.21
N ARG A 12 14.29 17.83 5.55
CA ARG A 12 14.65 18.88 4.60
C ARG A 12 16.15 19.09 4.55
N ALA A 13 16.65 19.43 3.37
CA ALA A 13 18.02 19.87 3.19
C ALA A 13 18.25 21.19 3.98
N PRO A 14 19.41 21.37 4.63
CA PRO A 14 19.71 22.59 5.35
C PRO A 14 19.87 23.76 4.38
N GLU A 15 19.33 24.92 4.75
CA GLU A 15 19.44 26.16 3.99
C GLU A 15 20.69 26.95 4.42
N LEU A 16 21.33 27.62 3.46
CA LEU A 16 22.47 28.50 3.73
C LEU A 16 22.03 29.97 3.56
N PRO A 17 21.60 30.65 4.63
CA PRO A 17 21.03 31.99 4.52
C PRO A 17 22.09 33.08 4.27
N ILE A 18 23.32 32.90 4.74
CA ILE A 18 24.40 33.91 4.66
C ILE A 18 25.75 33.21 4.44
N TRP A 19 26.60 33.80 3.61
CA TRP A 19 27.91 33.26 3.20
C TRP A 19 29.08 33.71 4.09
N ASN A 20 28.92 33.67 5.41
CA ASN A 20 30.03 33.93 6.33
C ASN A 20 30.68 32.62 6.81
N HIS A 21 31.91 32.70 7.32
CA HIS A 21 32.70 31.52 7.69
C HIS A 21 32.01 30.62 8.73
N ALA A 22 31.39 31.22 9.75
CA ALA A 22 30.67 30.47 10.79
C ALA A 22 29.42 29.76 10.24
N ALA A 23 28.65 30.43 9.37
CA ALA A 23 27.46 29.89 8.73
C ALA A 23 27.81 28.74 7.78
N LEU A 24 28.92 28.83 7.05
CA LEU A 24 29.41 27.74 6.19
C LEU A 24 29.80 26.50 6.97
N ILE A 25 30.52 26.67 8.09
CA ILE A 25 30.90 25.54 8.96
C ILE A 25 29.66 24.90 9.60
N ALA A 26 28.71 25.71 10.06
CA ALA A 26 27.46 25.22 10.63
C ALA A 26 26.63 24.46 9.60
N TRP A 27 26.51 25.00 8.39
CA TRP A 27 25.78 24.37 7.28
C TRP A 27 26.42 23.04 6.86
N LEU A 28 27.75 22.97 6.76
CA LEU A 28 28.44 21.73 6.38
C LEU A 28 28.17 20.60 7.38
N ARG A 29 28.21 20.89 8.69
CA ARG A 29 27.88 19.91 9.73
C ARG A 29 26.44 19.42 9.65
N GLU A 30 25.52 20.34 9.37
CA GLU A 30 24.10 19.97 9.23
C GLU A 30 23.83 19.21 7.92
N TRP A 31 24.58 19.51 6.86
CA TRP A 31 24.55 18.78 5.60
C TRP A 31 25.01 17.33 5.78
N GLU A 32 26.10 17.10 6.50
CA GLU A 32 26.58 15.74 6.82
C GLU A 32 25.53 14.94 7.60
N ARG A 33 24.87 15.56 8.58
CA ARG A 33 23.76 14.95 9.34
C ARG A 33 22.56 14.63 8.45
N TYR A 34 22.20 15.56 7.57
CA TYR A 34 21.13 15.35 6.58
C TYR A 34 21.43 14.15 5.69
N VAL A 35 22.65 14.06 5.15
CA VAL A 35 23.09 12.94 4.30
C VAL A 35 23.02 11.63 5.06
N GLU A 36 23.48 11.58 6.31
CA GLU A 36 23.43 10.37 7.11
C GLU A 36 21.98 9.93 7.44
N LYS A 37 21.09 10.89 7.75
CA LYS A 37 19.66 10.60 7.97
C LYS A 37 19.00 10.07 6.69
N MET A 38 19.33 10.64 5.53
CA MET A 38 18.85 10.17 4.22
C MET A 38 19.37 8.77 3.90
N ARG A 39 20.64 8.48 4.22
CA ARG A 39 21.23 7.16 4.03
C ARG A 39 20.51 6.09 4.84
N HIS A 40 20.24 6.37 6.12
CA HIS A 40 19.44 5.48 6.98
C HIS A 40 18.03 5.26 6.44
N HIS A 41 17.35 6.31 5.98
CA HIS A 41 16.02 6.16 5.38
C HIS A 41 16.04 5.30 4.11
N TYR A 42 17.03 5.51 3.24
CA TYR A 42 17.17 4.71 2.03
C TYR A 42 17.49 3.24 2.35
N THR A 43 18.36 2.97 3.33
CA THR A 43 18.67 1.58 3.72
C THR A 43 17.47 0.90 4.38
N THR A 44 16.71 1.60 5.23
CA THR A 44 15.44 1.08 5.79
C THR A 44 14.42 0.80 4.68
N SER A 45 14.21 1.74 3.75
CA SER A 45 13.28 1.54 2.64
C SER A 45 13.70 0.39 1.70
N ALA A 46 15.00 0.25 1.43
CA ALA A 46 15.53 -0.85 0.64
C ALA A 46 15.39 -2.20 1.36
N GLN A 47 15.56 -2.20 2.68
CA GLN A 47 15.34 -3.38 3.52
C GLN A 47 13.85 -3.77 3.55
N ASP A 48 12.95 -2.81 3.66
CA ASP A 48 11.50 -3.04 3.59
C ASP A 48 11.09 -3.62 2.23
N ALA A 49 11.62 -3.06 1.15
CA ALA A 49 11.43 -3.59 -0.20
C ALA A 49 11.94 -5.05 -0.32
N LYS A 50 13.08 -5.36 0.32
CA LYS A 50 13.65 -6.71 0.35
C LYS A 50 12.80 -7.70 1.16
N ILE A 51 12.27 -7.25 2.29
CA ILE A 51 11.37 -8.05 3.13
C ILE A 51 10.08 -8.33 2.35
N LEU A 52 9.50 -7.33 1.67
CA LEU A 52 8.29 -7.50 0.86
C LEU A 52 8.53 -8.44 -0.33
N ALA A 53 9.62 -8.26 -1.08
CA ALA A 53 9.97 -9.14 -2.18
C ALA A 53 10.12 -10.61 -1.74
N THR A 54 10.84 -10.83 -0.62
CA THR A 54 11.09 -12.19 -0.11
C THR A 54 9.84 -12.82 0.51
N SER A 55 9.10 -12.07 1.32
CA SER A 55 7.95 -12.61 2.06
C SER A 55 6.71 -12.78 1.20
N VAL A 56 6.42 -11.84 0.29
CA VAL A 56 5.20 -11.84 -0.52
C VAL A 56 5.43 -12.55 -1.85
N LEU A 57 6.53 -12.23 -2.54
CA LEU A 57 6.79 -12.73 -3.90
C LEU A 57 7.74 -13.94 -3.92
N LYS A 58 8.37 -14.29 -2.78
CA LYS A 58 9.38 -15.37 -2.67
C LYS A 58 10.51 -15.22 -3.69
N LYS A 59 10.86 -13.96 -4.00
CA LYS A 59 11.88 -13.58 -4.98
C LYS A 59 12.82 -12.52 -4.38
N THR A 60 14.00 -12.37 -4.98
CA THR A 60 14.93 -11.30 -4.61
C THR A 60 14.51 -9.99 -5.27
N VAL A 61 14.88 -8.83 -4.70
CA VAL A 61 14.45 -7.50 -5.19
C VAL A 61 14.85 -7.27 -6.66
N THR A 62 15.98 -7.83 -7.10
CA THR A 62 16.48 -7.70 -8.49
C THR A 62 15.70 -8.52 -9.49
N ASP A 63 15.00 -9.57 -9.04
CA ASP A 63 14.25 -10.50 -9.89
C ASP A 63 12.75 -10.21 -9.89
N VAL A 64 12.30 -9.22 -9.10
CA VAL A 64 10.90 -8.78 -9.07
C VAL A 64 10.61 -7.98 -10.33
N THR A 65 9.70 -8.49 -11.15
CA THR A 65 9.18 -7.78 -12.31
C THR A 65 7.78 -7.21 -12.04
N ASP A 66 7.38 -6.18 -12.77
CA ASP A 66 6.02 -5.61 -12.69
C ASP A 66 4.93 -6.68 -12.91
N ALA A 67 5.21 -7.68 -13.76
CA ALA A 67 4.30 -8.80 -13.99
C ALA A 67 4.08 -9.66 -12.73
N ASP A 68 5.10 -9.85 -11.91
CA ASP A 68 5.00 -10.59 -10.65
C ASP A 68 4.19 -9.82 -9.60
N ILE A 69 4.40 -8.51 -9.51
CA ILE A 69 3.62 -7.61 -8.65
C ILE A 69 2.15 -7.66 -9.06
N MET A 70 1.86 -7.49 -10.35
CA MET A 70 0.48 -7.51 -10.87
C MET A 70 -0.18 -8.87 -10.68
N ARG A 71 0.57 -9.98 -10.76
CA ARG A 71 0.06 -11.33 -10.47
C ARG A 71 -0.31 -11.45 -8.99
N ALA A 72 0.54 -10.99 -8.08
CA ALA A 72 0.28 -11.02 -6.64
C ALA A 72 -0.92 -10.16 -6.25
N VAL A 73 -1.04 -8.95 -6.81
CA VAL A 73 -2.20 -8.07 -6.61
C VAL A 73 -3.48 -8.74 -7.09
N LYS A 74 -3.49 -9.28 -8.31
CA LYS A 74 -4.67 -9.99 -8.85
C LYS A 74 -5.08 -11.19 -7.99
N SER A 75 -4.11 -11.99 -7.54
CA SER A 75 -4.35 -13.14 -6.65
C SER A 75 -4.94 -12.72 -5.30
N ARG A 76 -4.44 -11.62 -4.72
CA ARG A 76 -4.99 -11.07 -3.47
C ARG A 76 -6.39 -10.51 -3.66
N CYS A 77 -6.65 -9.83 -4.78
CA CYS A 77 -7.97 -9.32 -5.11
C CYS A 77 -8.98 -10.44 -5.39
N SER A 78 -8.58 -11.57 -5.99
CA SER A 78 -9.48 -12.71 -6.18
C SER A 78 -9.83 -13.39 -4.87
N THR A 79 -8.85 -13.62 -4.00
CA THR A 79 -9.11 -14.20 -2.67
C THR A 79 -9.97 -13.30 -1.78
N LEU A 80 -9.75 -11.98 -1.81
CA LEU A 80 -10.61 -11.02 -1.11
C LEU A 80 -12.04 -11.00 -1.66
N LYS A 81 -12.22 -11.13 -2.98
CA LYS A 81 -13.56 -11.22 -3.59
C LYS A 81 -14.30 -12.46 -3.10
N ASP A 82 -13.63 -13.60 -3.02
CA ASP A 82 -14.28 -14.85 -2.63
C ASP A 82 -14.53 -14.96 -1.10
N GLU A 83 -13.69 -14.34 -0.26
CA GLU A 83 -13.88 -14.31 1.21
C GLU A 83 -14.94 -13.30 1.68
N PHE A 84 -15.01 -12.12 1.05
CA PHE A 84 -15.88 -11.03 1.53
C PHE A 84 -17.14 -10.81 0.70
N VAL A 85 -17.13 -11.16 -0.60
CA VAL A 85 -18.32 -11.07 -1.44
C VAL A 85 -18.94 -12.46 -1.50
N PRO A 86 -20.05 -12.73 -0.78
CA PRO A 86 -20.73 -14.02 -0.92
C PRO A 86 -21.05 -14.20 -2.40
N ASN A 87 -20.73 -15.38 -2.95
CA ASN A 87 -20.98 -15.72 -4.35
C ASN A 87 -22.37 -15.22 -4.72
N VAL A 88 -22.42 -14.12 -5.49
CA VAL A 88 -23.64 -13.34 -5.64
C VAL A 88 -24.72 -14.19 -6.32
N THR A 89 -24.30 -15.09 -7.21
CA THR A 89 -25.14 -16.11 -7.84
C THR A 89 -25.73 -17.09 -6.83
N SER A 90 -24.93 -17.55 -5.85
CA SER A 90 -25.40 -18.40 -4.75
C SER A 90 -26.34 -17.64 -3.82
N LEU A 91 -26.02 -16.39 -3.49
CA LEU A 91 -26.85 -15.52 -2.67
C LEU A 91 -28.21 -15.28 -3.32
N PHE A 92 -28.24 -14.95 -4.61
CA PHE A 92 -29.49 -14.81 -5.36
C PHE A 92 -30.25 -16.14 -5.40
N ARG A 93 -29.60 -17.29 -5.63
CA ARG A 93 -30.31 -18.59 -5.57
C ARG A 93 -30.94 -18.88 -4.20
N GLN A 94 -30.29 -18.49 -3.11
CA GLN A 94 -30.85 -18.71 -1.76
C GLN A 94 -31.90 -17.69 -1.34
N LYS A 95 -31.73 -16.42 -1.74
CA LYS A 95 -32.49 -15.30 -1.17
C LYS A 95 -33.47 -14.67 -2.13
N LEU A 96 -33.27 -14.79 -3.45
CA LEU A 96 -34.18 -14.25 -4.44
C LEU A 96 -35.42 -15.15 -4.52
N LYS A 97 -36.54 -14.63 -4.00
CA LYS A 97 -37.85 -15.24 -4.18
C LYS A 97 -38.55 -14.53 -5.32
N MET A 98 -38.79 -15.26 -6.40
CA MET A 98 -39.61 -14.82 -7.52
C MET A 98 -40.96 -15.51 -7.46
N ASP A 99 -42.04 -14.73 -7.47
CA ASP A 99 -43.38 -15.26 -7.68
C ASP A 99 -43.65 -15.39 -9.19
N LEU A 100 -43.70 -16.63 -9.67
CA LEU A 100 -43.91 -16.93 -11.10
C LEU A 100 -45.37 -16.81 -11.53
N SER A 101 -46.31 -16.59 -10.60
CA SER A 101 -47.72 -16.37 -10.91
C SER A 101 -48.04 -14.94 -11.36
N ILE A 102 -47.09 -14.00 -11.18
CA ILE A 102 -47.25 -12.60 -11.59
C ILE A 102 -46.77 -12.45 -13.04
N ASP A 103 -47.60 -11.91 -13.92
CA ASP A 103 -47.25 -11.78 -15.35
C ASP A 103 -46.10 -10.79 -15.61
N PHE A 104 -46.03 -9.70 -14.85
CA PHE A 104 -45.01 -8.67 -15.02
C PHE A 104 -43.68 -9.08 -14.37
N CYS A 105 -42.65 -9.30 -15.21
CA CYS A 105 -41.33 -9.75 -14.79
C CYS A 105 -40.70 -8.88 -13.68
N GLU A 106 -40.84 -7.56 -13.76
CA GLU A 106 -40.27 -6.63 -12.76
C GLU A 106 -40.95 -6.72 -11.39
N ALA A 107 -42.22 -7.15 -11.36
CA ALA A 107 -43.00 -7.30 -10.14
C ALA A 107 -42.85 -8.67 -9.47
N ARG A 108 -42.19 -9.65 -10.13
CA ARG A 108 -42.00 -11.00 -9.58
C ARG A 108 -41.05 -11.03 -8.40
N VAL A 109 -40.09 -10.12 -8.34
CA VAL A 109 -39.06 -10.09 -7.29
C VAL A 109 -39.67 -9.57 -6.00
N LEU A 110 -39.89 -10.48 -5.06
CA LEU A 110 -40.36 -10.13 -3.71
C LEU A 110 -39.20 -9.45 -2.95
N ARG A 111 -39.44 -8.26 -2.39
CA ARG A 111 -38.48 -7.53 -1.55
C ARG A 111 -38.24 -8.23 -0.21
#